data_AF-A0A5C6ZIP0-F1
#
_entry.id   AF-A0A5C6ZIP0-F1
#
_cell.length_a   1.000
_cell.length_b   1.000
_cell.length_c   1.000
_cell.angle_alpha   90.00
_cell.angle_beta   90.00
_cell.angle_gamma   90.00
#
_symmetry.space_group_name_H-M   'P 1'
#
loop_
_entity.id
_entity.type
_entity.pdbx_description
1 polymer ?
#
loop_
_entity_poly.entity_id
_entity_poly.type
_entity_poly.pdbx_seq_one_letter_code
_entity_poly.pdbx_strand_id
1 'polypeptide(L)'
;MKFEVYCDESSPEVLWDRTANKYLVLGSVWIPSDFREELKEAIKQIKNKHNYRNEIKWNKVSPSSFNFYKALVHYFFSTDSIRFRAIIVEADKVDMVKFHNDDSELSFYKFYYQLLHHWILDFNEYYIFIDHKINKDLNRIHNLKDVLNQANLFSSIENVQALPSHELLGIQMADFLMGAINGKMNGKITSETKKEIINEIEKRLGHAIMATPKAEEKFNIFKINLQGGW
;
A
#
# COMPACT_ATOMS: atom_id res chain seq x y z
N MET A 1 14.30 10.18 -13.09
CA MET A 1 14.82 9.80 -11.74
C MET A 1 14.56 8.32 -11.50
N LYS A 2 15.19 7.71 -10.48
CA LYS A 2 14.92 6.33 -10.08
C LYS A 2 14.04 6.31 -8.84
N PHE A 3 12.97 5.51 -8.88
CA PHE A 3 12.03 5.36 -7.78
C PHE A 3 11.94 3.90 -7.34
N GLU A 4 11.68 3.75 -6.06
CA GLU A 4 11.37 2.48 -5.42
C GLU A 4 9.94 2.51 -4.92
N VAL A 5 9.21 1.45 -5.26
CA VAL A 5 7.80 1.29 -4.90
C VAL A 5 7.68 0.02 -4.08
N TYR A 6 7.17 0.15 -2.86
CA TYR A 6 7.03 -0.93 -1.90
C TYR A 6 5.56 -1.20 -1.65
N CYS A 7 5.10 -2.39 -2.01
CA CYS A 7 3.70 -2.74 -1.98
C CYS A 7 3.39 -3.83 -0.96
N ASP A 8 2.17 -3.77 -0.43
CA ASP A 8 1.60 -4.78 0.46
C ASP A 8 0.08 -4.86 0.24
N GLU A 9 -0.55 -5.93 0.75
CA GLU A 9 -1.99 -6.12 0.67
C GLU A 9 -2.65 -6.43 2.02
N SER A 10 -3.91 -6.00 2.14
CA SER A 10 -4.74 -6.31 3.28
C SER A 10 -6.06 -6.88 2.82
N SER A 11 -6.44 -8.00 3.43
CA SER A 11 -7.66 -8.75 3.11
C SER A 11 -7.76 -9.26 1.66
N PRO A 12 -6.70 -9.81 1.03
CA PRO A 12 -6.79 -10.38 -0.31
C PRO A 12 -7.79 -11.54 -0.41
N GLU A 13 -8.07 -12.22 0.70
CA GLU A 13 -8.98 -13.35 0.76
C GLU A 13 -10.41 -13.05 0.31
N VAL A 14 -10.83 -11.78 0.33
CA VAL A 14 -12.17 -11.38 -0.13
C VAL A 14 -12.42 -11.67 -1.60
N LEU A 15 -11.36 -11.87 -2.39
CA LEU A 15 -11.47 -12.21 -3.81
C LEU A 15 -11.91 -13.67 -4.03
N TRP A 16 -11.79 -14.54 -3.02
CA TRP A 16 -12.26 -15.94 -3.07
C TRP A 16 -13.19 -16.33 -1.91
N ASP A 17 -13.24 -15.55 -0.84
CA ASP A 17 -14.17 -15.67 0.29
C ASP A 17 -14.75 -14.30 0.66
N ARG A 18 -15.91 -13.98 0.09
CA ARG A 18 -16.60 -12.69 0.31
C ARG A 18 -17.12 -12.50 1.74
N THR A 19 -17.11 -13.53 2.58
CA THR A 19 -17.58 -13.43 3.96
C THR A 19 -16.53 -12.90 4.93
N ALA A 20 -15.25 -12.93 4.53
CA ALA A 20 -14.13 -12.56 5.40
C ALA A 20 -14.07 -11.06 5.71
N ASN A 21 -14.21 -10.23 4.67
CA ASN A 21 -14.14 -8.76 4.72
C ASN A 21 -14.95 -8.16 3.56
N LYS A 22 -15.35 -6.89 3.67
CA LYS A 22 -16.06 -6.17 2.60
C LYS A 22 -15.12 -5.59 1.55
N TYR A 23 -13.94 -5.13 1.98
CA TYR A 23 -12.98 -4.45 1.13
C TYR A 23 -11.63 -5.17 1.10
N LEU A 24 -11.06 -5.25 -0.10
CA LEU A 24 -9.64 -5.45 -0.35
C LEU A 24 -8.97 -4.08 -0.37
N VAL A 25 -7.81 -3.97 0.29
CA VAL A 25 -6.95 -2.78 0.18
C VAL A 25 -5.57 -3.22 -0.26
N LEU A 26 -5.03 -2.59 -1.30
CA LEU A 26 -3.63 -2.71 -1.69
C LEU A 26 -2.95 -1.36 -1.45
N GLY A 27 -1.78 -1.37 -0.81
CA GLY A 27 -1.01 -0.18 -0.47
C GLY A 27 0.34 -0.15 -1.19
N SER A 28 0.85 1.05 -1.43
CA SER A 28 2.18 1.27 -2.00
C SER A 28 2.83 2.50 -1.39
N VAL A 29 4.10 2.38 -1.00
CA VAL A 29 4.98 3.48 -0.58
C VAL A 29 5.97 3.75 -1.70
N TRP A 30 6.12 5.01 -2.09
CA TRP A 30 6.98 5.45 -3.18
C TRP A 30 8.05 6.39 -2.63
N ILE A 31 9.30 6.10 -2.96
CA ILE A 31 10.46 6.95 -2.59
C ILE A 31 11.43 7.07 -3.77
N PRO A 32 12.17 8.18 -3.90
CA PRO A 32 13.39 8.22 -4.69
C PRO A 32 14.38 7.13 -4.21
N SER A 33 15.04 6.43 -5.14
CA SER A 33 15.95 5.32 -4.77
C SER A 33 17.12 5.77 -3.91
N ASP A 34 17.62 6.99 -4.09
CA ASP A 34 18.69 7.60 -3.30
C ASP A 34 18.26 7.95 -1.86
N PHE A 35 16.95 8.05 -1.60
CA PHE A 35 16.39 8.28 -0.27
C PHE A 35 16.33 7.02 0.61
N ARG A 36 16.62 5.83 0.07
CA ARG A 36 16.50 4.55 0.78
C ARG A 36 17.30 4.51 2.10
N GLU A 37 18.55 4.94 2.10
CA GLU A 37 19.39 4.90 3.30
C GLU A 37 18.94 5.93 4.34
N GLU A 38 18.46 7.09 3.92
CA GLU A 38 17.89 8.10 4.83
C GLU A 38 16.62 7.57 5.50
N LEU A 39 15.71 6.95 4.74
CA LEU A 39 14.53 6.29 5.27
C LEU A 39 14.89 5.27 6.35
N LYS A 40 15.91 4.46 6.08
CA LYS A 40 16.36 3.40 6.98
C LYS A 40 16.95 3.94 8.26
N GLU A 41 17.81 4.95 8.17
CA GLU A 41 18.43 5.56 9.35
C GLU A 41 17.39 6.32 10.19
N ALA A 42 16.47 7.06 9.56
CA ALA A 42 15.40 7.75 10.26
C ALA A 42 14.49 6.78 11.03
N ILE A 43 14.03 5.70 10.39
CA ILE A 43 13.20 4.69 11.06
C ILE A 43 13.97 4.00 12.20
N LYS A 44 15.26 3.70 12.01
CA LYS A 44 16.12 3.13 13.04
C LYS A 44 16.24 4.06 14.26
N GLN A 45 16.41 5.37 14.04
CA GLN A 45 16.44 6.36 15.11
C GLN A 45 15.11 6.43 15.86
N ILE A 46 13.98 6.39 15.14
CA ILE A 46 12.65 6.35 15.75
C ILE A 46 12.48 5.07 16.59
N LYS A 47 12.89 3.90 16.07
CA LYS A 47 12.88 2.63 16.80
C LYS A 47 13.69 2.72 18.08
N ASN A 48 14.93 3.23 18.01
CA ASN A 48 15.82 3.37 19.17
C ASN A 48 15.24 4.32 20.22
N LYS A 49 14.73 5.49 19.80
CA LYS A 49 14.14 6.50 20.69
C LYS A 49 12.97 5.95 21.51
N HIS A 50 12.19 5.02 20.92
CA HIS A 50 11.03 4.42 21.58
C HIS A 50 11.27 2.98 22.07
N ASN A 51 12.53 2.51 22.06
CA ASN A 51 12.91 1.13 22.41
C ASN A 51 12.04 0.07 21.70
N TYR A 52 11.68 0.32 20.44
CA TYR A 52 10.85 -0.57 19.63
C TYR A 52 11.72 -1.54 18.82
N ARG A 53 11.63 -2.84 19.14
CA ARG A 53 12.47 -3.88 18.53
C ARG A 53 11.76 -4.75 17.50
N ASN A 54 10.45 -4.61 17.39
CA ASN A 54 9.64 -5.44 16.50
C ASN A 54 9.70 -4.92 15.05
N GLU A 55 9.23 -5.77 14.14
CA GLU A 55 8.82 -5.37 12.80
C GLU A 55 7.65 -4.38 12.88
N ILE A 56 7.62 -3.39 11.97
CA ILE A 56 6.55 -2.41 11.91
C ILE A 56 5.37 -3.07 11.19
N LYS A 57 4.28 -3.31 11.91
CA LYS A 57 3.06 -3.94 11.36
C LYS A 57 1.83 -3.38 12.04
N TRP A 58 0.75 -3.16 11.30
CA TRP A 58 -0.52 -2.66 11.85
C TRP A 58 -1.07 -3.55 12.97
N ASN A 59 -0.85 -4.86 12.90
CA ASN A 59 -1.26 -5.80 13.95
C ASN A 59 -0.43 -5.68 15.25
N LYS A 60 0.74 -5.04 15.22
CA LYS A 60 1.60 -4.78 16.38
C LYS A 60 1.32 -3.44 17.07
N VAL A 61 0.38 -2.65 16.56
CA VAL A 61 -0.07 -1.43 17.25
C VAL A 61 -0.76 -1.81 18.55
N SER A 62 -0.22 -1.30 19.66
CA SER A 62 -0.61 -1.60 21.04
C SER A 62 -0.37 -0.38 21.93
N PRO A 63 -0.95 -0.30 23.14
CA PRO A 63 -0.71 0.83 24.05
C PRO A 63 0.77 1.12 24.29
N SER A 64 1.60 0.07 24.44
CA SER A 64 3.05 0.19 24.66
C SER A 64 3.82 0.70 23.44
N SER A 65 3.30 0.53 22.23
CA SER A 65 3.95 0.96 20.98
C SER A 65 3.35 2.25 20.41
N PHE A 66 2.35 2.84 21.06
CA PHE A 66 1.64 4.03 20.59
C PHE A 66 2.58 5.18 20.19
N ASN A 67 3.49 5.57 21.09
CA ASN A 67 4.40 6.68 20.84
C ASN A 67 5.34 6.42 19.65
N PHE A 68 5.75 5.16 19.43
CA PHE A 68 6.52 4.77 18.26
C PHE A 68 5.72 4.97 16.98
N TYR A 69 4.50 4.43 16.90
CA TYR A 69 3.65 4.55 15.71
C TYR A 69 3.22 6.00 15.45
N LYS A 70 2.96 6.78 16.50
CA LYS A 70 2.71 8.22 16.39
C LYS A 70 3.91 8.97 15.80
N ALA A 71 5.13 8.65 16.24
CA ALA A 71 6.35 9.23 15.68
C ALA A 71 6.54 8.80 14.21
N LEU A 72 6.19 7.57 13.85
CA LEU A 72 6.24 7.08 12.48
C LEU A 72 5.24 7.80 11.57
N VAL A 73 4.00 8.02 12.03
CA VAL A 73 3.00 8.86 11.32
C VAL A 73 3.54 10.27 11.12
N HIS A 74 4.10 10.88 12.17
CA HIS A 74 4.67 12.21 12.06
C HIS A 74 5.80 12.26 11.02
N TYR A 75 6.74 11.32 11.07
CA TYR A 75 7.85 11.20 10.13
C TYR A 75 7.37 11.03 8.70
N PHE A 76 6.39 10.15 8.46
CA PHE A 76 5.81 9.96 7.13
C PHE A 76 5.27 11.30 6.60
N PHE A 77 4.41 12.00 7.36
CA PHE A 77 3.79 13.24 6.90
C PHE A 77 4.75 14.42 6.79
N SER A 78 5.87 14.43 7.53
CA SER A 78 6.88 15.51 7.46
C SER A 78 7.94 15.31 6.38
N THR A 79 7.95 14.18 5.68
CA THR A 79 9.03 13.82 4.75
C THR A 79 8.52 13.78 3.31
N ASP A 80 8.70 14.85 2.55
CA ASP A 80 8.12 15.01 1.20
C ASP A 80 8.56 13.92 0.21
N SER A 81 9.77 13.37 0.40
CA SER A 81 10.31 12.26 -0.41
C SER A 81 9.56 10.94 -0.27
N ILE A 82 8.65 10.80 0.70
CA ILE A 82 7.84 9.59 0.91
C ILE A 82 6.41 9.88 0.51
N ARG A 83 5.89 9.10 -0.43
CA ARG A 83 4.48 9.17 -0.85
C ARG A 83 3.80 7.82 -0.60
N PHE A 84 2.52 7.86 -0.30
CA PHE A 84 1.72 6.65 -0.11
C PHE A 84 0.48 6.69 -0.99
N ARG A 85 0.17 5.56 -1.62
CA ARG A 85 -1.08 5.34 -2.34
C ARG A 85 -1.70 4.02 -1.95
N ALA A 86 -3.01 4.02 -1.77
CA ALA A 86 -3.82 2.82 -1.64
C ALA A 86 -4.92 2.76 -2.71
N ILE A 87 -5.29 1.54 -3.09
CA ILE A 87 -6.54 1.25 -3.80
C ILE A 87 -7.48 0.48 -2.89
N ILE A 88 -8.75 0.88 -2.85
CA ILE A 88 -9.83 0.21 -2.11
C ILE A 88 -10.78 -0.43 -3.12
N VAL A 89 -10.96 -1.74 -3.02
CA VAL A 89 -11.84 -2.53 -3.88
C VAL A 89 -12.96 -3.13 -3.03
N GLU A 90 -14.22 -2.88 -3.41
CA GLU A 90 -15.39 -3.49 -2.76
C GLU A 90 -15.65 -4.86 -3.39
N ALA A 91 -15.44 -5.93 -2.62
CA ALA A 91 -15.39 -7.30 -3.14
C ALA A 91 -16.68 -7.73 -3.84
N ASP A 92 -17.83 -7.30 -3.31
CA ASP A 92 -19.14 -7.62 -3.87
C ASP A 92 -19.38 -7.04 -5.26
N LYS A 93 -18.64 -5.98 -5.61
CA LYS A 93 -18.74 -5.31 -6.92
C LYS A 93 -17.76 -5.87 -7.95
N VAL A 94 -16.93 -6.85 -7.58
CA VAL A 94 -16.01 -7.50 -8.51
C VAL A 94 -16.77 -8.57 -9.30
N ASP A 95 -16.86 -8.36 -10.61
CA ASP A 95 -17.40 -9.33 -11.56
C ASP A 95 -16.27 -10.24 -12.06
N MET A 96 -16.09 -11.36 -11.35
CA MET A 96 -15.01 -12.33 -11.57
C MET A 96 -15.11 -13.01 -12.94
N VAL A 97 -16.32 -13.35 -13.39
CA VAL A 97 -16.53 -14.06 -14.65
C VAL A 97 -16.26 -13.13 -15.84
N LYS A 98 -16.84 -11.94 -15.82
CA LYS A 98 -16.78 -11.03 -16.97
C LYS A 98 -15.39 -10.43 -17.19
N PHE A 99 -14.70 -10.05 -16.11
CA PHE A 99 -13.46 -9.30 -16.22
C PHE A 99 -12.22 -10.05 -15.75
N HIS A 100 -12.37 -11.19 -15.07
CA HIS A 100 -11.24 -11.85 -14.41
C HIS A 100 -11.13 -13.34 -14.73
N ASN A 101 -11.87 -13.86 -15.72
CA ASN A 101 -11.83 -15.27 -16.11
C ASN A 101 -12.06 -16.24 -14.94
N ASP A 102 -12.84 -15.82 -13.94
CA ASP A 102 -13.06 -16.54 -12.68
C ASP A 102 -11.75 -16.85 -11.90
N ASP A 103 -10.72 -16.04 -12.11
CA ASP A 103 -9.40 -16.19 -11.52
C ASP A 103 -9.10 -15.05 -10.53
N SER A 104 -9.12 -15.38 -9.23
CA SER A 104 -8.87 -14.44 -8.13
C SER A 104 -7.44 -13.91 -8.10
N GLU A 105 -6.47 -14.67 -8.60
CA GLU A 105 -5.09 -14.20 -8.73
C GLU A 105 -5.00 -13.19 -9.87
N LEU A 106 -5.63 -13.45 -11.02
CA LEU A 106 -5.71 -12.47 -12.11
C LEU A 106 -6.40 -11.17 -11.66
N SER A 107 -7.50 -11.25 -10.91
CA SER A 107 -8.19 -10.05 -10.41
C SER A 107 -7.30 -9.25 -9.46
N PHE A 108 -6.60 -9.91 -8.54
CA PHE A 108 -5.61 -9.30 -7.66
C PHE A 108 -4.54 -8.52 -8.43
N TYR A 109 -3.91 -9.13 -9.45
CA TYR A 109 -2.88 -8.46 -10.24
C TYR A 109 -3.42 -7.33 -11.14
N LYS A 110 -4.68 -7.42 -11.60
CA LYS A 110 -5.35 -6.29 -12.27
C LYS A 110 -5.57 -5.10 -11.34
N PHE A 111 -5.85 -5.32 -10.05
CA PHE A 111 -5.94 -4.23 -9.08
C PHE A 111 -4.57 -3.66 -8.71
N TYR A 112 -3.51 -4.48 -8.66
CA TYR A 112 -2.14 -3.99 -8.58
C TYR A 112 -1.77 -3.08 -9.76
N TYR A 113 -2.16 -3.45 -10.99
CA TYR A 113 -1.99 -2.56 -12.15
C TYR A 113 -2.67 -1.21 -11.93
N GLN A 114 -3.92 -1.19 -11.43
CA GLN A 114 -4.64 0.05 -11.15
C GLN A 114 -4.04 0.87 -10.00
N LEU A 115 -3.42 0.23 -9.00
CA LEU A 115 -2.67 0.91 -7.95
C LEU A 115 -1.47 1.67 -8.52
N LEU A 116 -0.72 1.02 -9.41
CA LEU A 116 0.60 1.48 -9.88
C LEU A 116 0.53 2.42 -11.08
N HIS A 117 -0.18 2.02 -12.15
CA HIS A 117 -0.15 2.68 -13.46
C HIS A 117 -0.45 4.18 -13.36
N HIS A 118 -1.46 4.57 -12.60
CA HIS A 118 -1.90 5.98 -12.53
C HIS A 118 -0.95 6.89 -11.73
N TRP A 119 0.11 6.36 -11.12
CA TRP A 119 1.13 7.12 -10.38
C TRP A 119 2.54 6.97 -10.96
N ILE A 120 2.70 6.19 -12.02
CA ILE A 120 3.91 6.20 -12.83
C ILE A 120 3.93 7.51 -13.61
N LEU A 121 5.08 8.19 -13.57
CA LEU A 121 5.33 9.46 -14.23
C LEU A 121 6.35 9.24 -15.33
N ASP A 122 6.14 9.92 -16.45
CA ASP A 122 7.03 9.88 -17.60
C ASP A 122 8.48 10.28 -17.25
N PHE A 123 9.42 9.73 -18.00
CA PHE A 123 10.86 9.99 -17.92
C PHE A 123 11.51 9.56 -16.59
N ASN A 124 10.99 8.49 -15.99
CA ASN A 124 11.50 7.89 -14.76
C ASN A 124 11.70 6.37 -14.88
N GLU A 125 12.50 5.83 -13.96
CA GLU A 125 12.75 4.41 -13.79
C GLU A 125 12.13 3.94 -12.46
N TYR A 126 11.49 2.77 -12.47
CA TYR A 126 10.80 2.22 -11.31
C TYR A 126 11.27 0.80 -10.97
N TYR A 127 11.57 0.60 -9.70
CA TYR A 127 11.80 -0.71 -9.08
C TYR A 127 10.65 -0.99 -8.13
N ILE A 128 9.86 -2.02 -8.43
CA ILE A 128 8.64 -2.35 -7.69
C ILE A 128 8.87 -3.63 -6.89
N PHE A 129 8.64 -3.54 -5.59
CA PHE A 129 8.78 -4.62 -4.62
C PHE A 129 7.39 -4.95 -4.07
N ILE A 130 6.98 -6.20 -4.22
CA ILE A 130 5.69 -6.71 -3.72
C ILE A 130 5.99 -7.66 -2.57
N ASP A 131 5.18 -7.68 -1.51
CA ASP A 131 5.36 -8.67 -0.44
C ASP A 131 5.24 -10.09 -1.01
N HIS A 132 6.08 -10.99 -0.50
CA HIS A 132 6.24 -12.32 -1.06
C HIS A 132 4.96 -13.15 -0.88
N LYS A 133 4.26 -13.38 -1.98
CA LYS A 133 3.11 -14.30 -2.06
C LYS A 133 3.45 -15.56 -2.83
N ILE A 134 2.90 -16.70 -2.40
CA ILE A 134 2.93 -17.92 -3.18
C ILE A 134 1.93 -17.76 -4.32
N ASN A 135 2.44 -17.38 -5.49
CA ASN A 135 1.64 -17.30 -6.71
C ASN A 135 1.37 -18.71 -7.25
N LYS A 136 0.15 -18.95 -7.74
CA LYS A 136 -0.17 -20.19 -8.46
C LYS A 136 0.45 -20.13 -9.86
N ASP A 137 0.43 -18.96 -10.48
CA ASP A 137 1.10 -18.68 -11.75
C ASP A 137 2.33 -17.79 -11.55
N LEU A 138 3.51 -18.36 -11.75
CA LEU A 138 4.80 -17.68 -11.62
C LEU A 138 4.98 -16.54 -12.64
N ASN A 139 4.19 -16.52 -13.72
CA ASN A 139 4.26 -15.48 -14.74
C ASN A 139 3.50 -14.21 -14.37
N ARG A 140 2.67 -14.19 -13.31
CA ARG A 140 1.84 -13.02 -12.97
C ARG A 140 2.65 -11.76 -12.70
N ILE A 141 3.77 -11.90 -12.01
CA ILE A 141 4.69 -10.80 -11.72
C ILE A 141 5.33 -10.29 -13.02
N HIS A 142 5.78 -11.19 -13.89
CA HIS A 142 6.33 -10.84 -15.20
C HIS A 142 5.29 -10.14 -16.07
N ASN A 143 4.09 -10.69 -16.16
CA ASN A 143 2.97 -10.08 -16.88
C ASN A 143 2.64 -8.69 -16.35
N LEU A 144 2.64 -8.49 -15.01
CA LEU A 144 2.44 -7.17 -14.40
C LEU A 144 3.52 -6.18 -14.84
N LYS A 145 4.80 -6.58 -14.83
CA LYS A 145 5.91 -5.76 -15.34
C LYS A 145 5.69 -5.37 -16.80
N ASP A 146 5.33 -6.34 -17.64
CA ASP A 146 5.19 -6.14 -19.08
C ASP A 146 4.03 -5.19 -19.40
N VAL A 147 2.87 -5.37 -18.77
CA VAL A 147 1.73 -4.47 -19.01
C VAL A 147 1.98 -3.07 -18.46
N LEU A 148 2.70 -2.93 -17.34
CA LEU A 148 3.07 -1.60 -16.83
C LEU A 148 4.07 -0.91 -17.78
N ASN A 149 5.07 -1.62 -18.30
CA ASN A 149 5.98 -1.05 -19.30
C ASN A 149 5.25 -0.62 -20.57
N GLN A 150 4.36 -1.46 -21.09
CA GLN A 150 3.59 -1.16 -22.31
C GLN A 150 2.63 0.03 -22.12
N ALA A 151 2.07 0.20 -20.92
CA ALA A 151 1.14 1.29 -20.62
C ALA A 151 1.81 2.64 -20.33
N ASN A 152 3.12 2.66 -20.02
CA ASN A 152 3.84 3.88 -19.63
C ASN A 152 5.06 4.12 -20.56
N LEU A 153 4.76 4.52 -21.79
CA LEU A 153 5.69 4.58 -22.94
C LEU A 153 6.97 5.39 -22.73
N PHE A 154 6.93 6.39 -21.85
CA PHE A 154 8.07 7.29 -21.61
C PHE A 154 8.79 7.01 -20.28
N SER A 155 8.40 5.94 -19.57
CA SER A 155 9.05 5.50 -18.33
C SER A 155 9.55 4.06 -18.49
N SER A 156 10.40 3.62 -17.57
CA SER A 156 10.87 2.23 -17.52
C SER A 156 10.50 1.59 -16.19
N ILE A 157 9.86 0.42 -16.25
CA ILE A 157 9.67 -0.46 -15.11
C ILE A 157 10.78 -1.51 -15.18
N GLU A 158 11.89 -1.18 -14.51
CA GLU A 158 13.12 -1.96 -14.53
C GLU A 158 12.92 -3.35 -13.90
N ASN A 159 12.18 -3.38 -12.79
CA ASN A 159 11.93 -4.62 -12.06
C ASN A 159 10.57 -4.61 -11.35
N VAL A 160 9.93 -5.78 -11.31
CA VAL A 160 8.84 -6.10 -10.39
C VAL A 160 9.22 -7.43 -9.75
N GLN A 161 9.43 -7.44 -8.43
CA GLN A 161 9.87 -8.65 -7.74
C GLN A 161 9.18 -8.82 -6.39
N ALA A 162 8.95 -10.08 -6.03
CA ALA A 162 8.54 -10.47 -4.69
C ALA A 162 9.76 -10.44 -3.75
N LEU A 163 9.67 -9.71 -2.65
CA LEU A 163 10.68 -9.71 -1.58
C LEU A 163 10.01 -9.97 -0.24
N PRO A 164 10.68 -10.63 0.71
CA PRO A 164 10.09 -10.87 2.02
C PRO A 164 10.01 -9.56 2.83
N SER A 165 8.82 -9.25 3.36
CA SER A 165 8.50 -8.01 4.12
C SER A 165 9.50 -7.61 5.22
N HIS A 166 10.12 -8.56 5.91
CA HIS A 166 11.07 -8.26 6.98
C HIS A 166 12.37 -7.59 6.50
N GLU A 167 12.70 -7.70 5.21
CA GLU A 167 13.94 -7.15 4.64
C GLU A 167 13.81 -5.66 4.29
N LEU A 168 12.59 -5.15 4.09
CA LEU A 168 12.38 -3.80 3.54
C LEU A 168 11.44 -2.95 4.41
N LEU A 169 11.99 -1.86 4.96
CA LEU A 169 11.24 -0.90 5.76
C LEU A 169 10.12 -0.19 4.98
N GLY A 170 10.26 -0.06 3.65
CA GLY A 170 9.21 0.46 2.78
C GLY A 170 7.97 -0.43 2.77
N ILE A 171 8.14 -1.77 2.72
CA ILE A 171 7.01 -2.73 2.78
C ILE A 171 6.34 -2.63 4.15
N GLN A 172 7.13 -2.58 5.23
CA GLN A 172 6.60 -2.44 6.58
C GLN A 172 5.84 -1.12 6.81
N MET A 173 6.27 -0.03 6.17
CA MET A 173 5.54 1.24 6.18
C MET A 173 4.24 1.14 5.37
N ALA A 174 4.26 0.42 4.24
CA ALA A 174 3.06 0.13 3.46
C ALA A 174 2.05 -0.69 4.28
N ASP A 175 2.47 -1.78 4.95
CA ASP A 175 1.63 -2.59 5.87
C ASP A 175 0.94 -1.71 6.91
N PHE A 176 1.71 -0.84 7.58
CA PHE A 176 1.19 0.01 8.64
C PHE A 176 0.12 0.99 8.13
N LEU A 177 0.43 1.76 7.08
CA LEU A 177 -0.46 2.80 6.54
C LEU A 177 -1.70 2.18 5.89
N MET A 178 -1.51 1.12 5.11
CA MET A 178 -2.59 0.36 4.49
C MET A 178 -3.47 -0.32 5.55
N GLY A 179 -2.87 -0.89 6.60
CA GLY A 179 -3.60 -1.54 7.68
C GLY A 179 -4.51 -0.58 8.44
N ALA A 180 -4.09 0.67 8.62
CA ALA A 180 -4.94 1.73 9.18
C ALA A 180 -6.18 2.00 8.30
N ILE A 181 -5.99 2.08 6.98
CA ILE A 181 -7.09 2.24 6.01
C ILE A 181 -8.01 1.02 6.06
N ASN A 182 -7.45 -0.19 5.94
CA ASN A 182 -8.22 -1.43 5.90
C ASN A 182 -9.04 -1.64 7.17
N GLY A 183 -8.43 -1.41 8.34
CA GLY A 183 -9.11 -1.48 9.63
C GLY A 183 -10.32 -0.56 9.68
N LYS A 184 -10.17 0.68 9.21
CA LYS A 184 -11.25 1.67 9.19
C LYS A 184 -12.36 1.27 8.22
N MET A 185 -12.00 0.90 6.99
CA MET A 185 -12.95 0.60 5.92
C MET A 185 -13.78 -0.66 6.21
N ASN A 186 -13.17 -1.68 6.80
CA ASN A 186 -13.86 -2.91 7.18
C ASN A 186 -14.52 -2.86 8.58
N GLY A 187 -14.45 -1.73 9.29
CA GLY A 187 -15.08 -1.56 10.61
C GLY A 187 -14.52 -2.47 11.71
N LYS A 188 -13.28 -2.97 11.57
CA LYS A 188 -12.68 -3.98 12.46
C LYS A 188 -11.85 -3.39 13.60
N ILE A 189 -12.02 -2.11 13.92
CA ILE A 189 -11.20 -1.41 14.92
C ILE A 189 -11.88 -1.41 16.27
N THR A 190 -11.43 -2.30 17.14
CA THR A 190 -11.88 -2.39 18.53
C THR A 190 -10.90 -1.76 19.52
N SER A 191 -9.60 -1.80 19.21
CA SER A 191 -8.53 -1.23 20.05
C SER A 191 -8.56 0.30 20.07
N GLU A 192 -8.61 0.90 21.25
CA GLU A 192 -8.58 2.35 21.41
C GLU A 192 -7.27 2.96 20.86
N THR A 193 -6.13 2.30 21.09
CA THR A 193 -4.84 2.76 20.54
C THR A 193 -4.83 2.80 19.02
N LYS A 194 -5.48 1.85 18.34
CA LYS A 194 -5.61 1.89 16.86
C LYS A 194 -6.48 3.05 16.39
N LYS A 195 -7.55 3.37 17.13
CA LYS A 195 -8.38 4.56 16.86
C LYS A 195 -7.56 5.83 17.05
N GLU A 196 -6.77 5.93 18.11
CA GLU A 196 -5.89 7.07 18.34
C GLU A 196 -4.87 7.25 17.22
N ILE A 197 -4.25 6.18 16.73
CA ILE A 197 -3.34 6.27 15.57
C ILE A 197 -4.06 6.77 14.31
N ILE A 198 -5.28 6.30 14.06
CA ILE A 198 -6.10 6.82 12.95
C ILE A 198 -6.39 8.30 13.14
N ASN A 199 -6.75 8.71 14.36
CA ASN A 199 -6.97 10.12 14.67
C ASN A 199 -5.70 10.96 14.41
N GLU A 200 -4.50 10.44 14.71
CA GLU A 200 -3.24 11.12 14.39
C GLU A 200 -3.01 11.23 12.88
N ILE A 201 -3.37 10.21 12.08
CA ILE A 201 -3.33 10.28 10.62
C ILE A 201 -4.33 11.33 10.11
N GLU A 202 -5.57 11.30 10.58
CA GLU A 202 -6.64 12.22 10.15
C GLU A 202 -6.35 13.67 10.52
N LYS A 203 -5.73 13.91 11.67
CA LYS A 203 -5.24 15.25 12.04
C LYS A 203 -4.20 15.78 11.06
N ARG A 204 -3.35 14.91 10.51
CA ARG A 204 -2.34 15.30 9.50
C ARG A 204 -2.94 15.50 8.12
N LEU A 205 -3.98 14.74 7.78
CA LEU A 205 -4.76 14.91 6.56
C LEU A 205 -5.66 16.16 6.59
N GLY A 206 -6.09 16.59 7.79
CA GLY A 206 -7.10 17.64 7.95
C GLY A 206 -8.53 17.16 7.68
N HIS A 207 -8.71 15.87 7.43
CA HIS A 207 -10.00 15.22 7.19
C HIS A 207 -9.95 13.75 7.58
N ALA A 208 -11.12 13.11 7.65
CA ALA A 208 -11.22 11.69 7.92
C ALA A 208 -10.59 10.84 6.81
N ILE A 209 -9.99 9.69 7.11
CA ILE A 209 -9.50 8.74 6.09
C ILE A 209 -10.69 8.34 5.20
N MET A 210 -10.63 8.75 3.93
CA MET A 210 -11.65 8.53 2.90
C MET A 210 -10.99 8.63 1.51
N ALA A 211 -11.72 8.28 0.45
CA ALA A 211 -11.22 8.40 -0.91
C ALA A 211 -10.77 9.84 -1.21
N THR A 212 -9.64 9.98 -1.90
CA THR A 212 -9.03 11.28 -2.22
C THR A 212 -9.11 11.55 -3.72
N PRO A 213 -9.00 12.82 -4.16
CA PRO A 213 -8.83 13.15 -5.57
C PRO A 213 -7.57 12.52 -6.17
N LYS A 214 -7.54 12.33 -7.50
CA LYS A 214 -6.37 11.81 -8.22
C LYS A 214 -5.10 12.65 -8.01
N ALA A 215 -5.27 13.95 -7.80
CA ALA A 215 -4.18 14.91 -7.59
C ALA A 215 -3.57 14.88 -6.19
N GLU A 216 -4.13 14.13 -5.23
CA GLU A 216 -3.51 13.96 -3.92
C GLU A 216 -2.21 13.16 -4.08
N GLU A 217 -1.08 13.70 -3.64
CA GLU A 217 0.25 13.10 -3.87
C GLU A 217 0.88 12.51 -2.62
N LYS A 218 0.48 12.96 -1.42
CA LYS A 218 1.11 12.54 -0.16
C LYS A 218 0.50 11.24 0.35
N PHE A 219 -0.82 11.23 0.52
CA PHE A 219 -1.56 10.09 1.06
C PHE A 219 -2.82 9.84 0.23
N ASN A 220 -2.64 9.18 -0.91
CA ASN A 220 -3.70 9.00 -1.89
C ASN A 220 -4.51 7.72 -1.62
N ILE A 221 -5.83 7.84 -1.64
CA ILE A 221 -6.76 6.74 -1.46
C ILE A 221 -7.70 6.67 -2.65
N PHE A 222 -7.44 5.73 -3.55
CA PHE A 222 -8.27 5.48 -4.73
C PHE A 222 -9.31 4.39 -4.43
N LYS A 223 -10.56 4.78 -4.15
CA LYS A 223 -11.67 3.82 -4.12
C LYS A 223 -12.17 3.57 -5.54
N ILE A 224 -11.89 2.39 -6.09
CA ILE A 224 -12.26 2.08 -7.48
C ILE A 224 -13.78 1.98 -7.63
N ASN A 225 -14.32 2.59 -8.70
CA ASN A 225 -15.72 2.44 -9.08
C ASN A 225 -15.85 1.31 -10.12
N LEU A 226 -16.42 0.17 -9.71
CA LEU A 226 -16.64 -1.00 -10.58
C LEU A 226 -18.05 -1.07 -11.20
N GLN A 227 -18.91 -0.11 -10.87
CA GLN A 227 -20.30 -0.07 -11.37
C GLN A 227 -20.46 0.82 -12.62
N GLY A 228 -19.36 1.41 -13.10
CA GLY A 228 -19.36 2.36 -14.20
C GLY A 228 -19.90 3.74 -13.81
N GLY A 229 -20.01 4.61 -14.80
CA GLY A 229 -20.44 6.00 -14.65
C GLY A 229 -19.47 6.98 -15.32
N TRP A 230 -19.98 8.18 -15.59
CA TRP A 230 -19.22 9.35 -16.04
C TRP A 230 -19.14 10.35 -14.89
#